data_AF-A0A5F7ZSA4-F1
#
_entry.id   AF-A0A5F7ZSA4-F1
#
_cell.length_a   1.000
_cell.length_b   1.000
_cell.length_c   1.000
_cell.angle_alpha   90.00
_cell.angle_beta   90.00
_cell.angle_gamma   90.00
#
_symmetry.space_group_name_H-M   'P 1'
#
loop_
_entity.id
_entity.type
_entity.pdbx_description
1 polymer ?
#
loop_
_entity_poly.entity_id
_entity_poly.type
_entity_poly.pdbx_seq_one_letter_code
_entity_poly.pdbx_strand_id
1 'polypeptide(L)'
;MINGIVKYRFEEAMKEAHAVDQKLAEKQEDEATLENKWPFLGVPLTVKEAFQLQGGEGCTLAAACSVIGVGSDIGGSIRMPAFFNGIFGHKPSPGVVPNKGQFPMAVGGQELFQCTGPMCRYAEDLAPMLKVMAGPGIKRLKLDTKVHLKDLKFYWMEHDGGSFLMSKVDQDLILAQKKVILNKICLRIIFSQGDAILNPLLHFLPNISVLAYGIKVFRTYTKQFWV
;
A
#
# COMPACT_ATOMS: atom_id res chain seq x y z
N MET A 1 18.59 9.59 -10.65
CA MET A 1 18.93 9.08 -9.30
C MET A 1 17.79 9.46 -8.36
N ILE A 2 17.27 8.54 -7.54
CA ILE A 2 15.97 8.70 -6.84
C ILE A 2 16.09 9.32 -5.43
N ASN A 3 17.28 9.30 -4.80
CA ASN A 3 17.59 9.94 -3.51
C ASN A 3 16.52 9.76 -2.40
N GLY A 4 15.90 8.58 -2.34
CA GLY A 4 14.80 8.27 -1.41
C GLY A 4 15.24 7.73 -0.04
N ILE A 5 16.52 7.38 0.12
CA ILE A 5 17.08 6.78 1.32
C ILE A 5 17.97 7.80 2.04
N VAL A 6 17.63 8.10 3.28
CA VAL A 6 18.35 9.09 4.11
C VAL A 6 19.27 8.46 5.15
N LYS A 7 19.00 7.21 5.52
CA LYS A 7 19.80 6.46 6.49
C LYS A 7 19.84 5.00 6.07
N TYR A 8 21.06 4.48 5.94
CA TYR A 8 21.28 3.08 5.66
C TYR A 8 21.31 2.28 6.97
N ARG A 9 20.67 1.10 6.95
CA ARG A 9 20.66 0.13 8.06
C ARG A 9 21.17 -1.23 7.56
N PHE A 10 22.17 -1.22 6.68
CA PHE A 10 22.58 -2.41 5.93
C PHE A 10 23.09 -3.54 6.85
N GLU A 11 23.98 -3.24 7.79
CA GLU A 11 24.55 -4.25 8.69
C GLU A 11 23.49 -4.93 9.56
N GLU A 12 22.57 -4.16 10.13
CA GLU A 12 21.48 -4.71 10.96
C GLU A 12 20.46 -5.48 10.12
N ALA A 13 20.16 -5.01 8.90
CA ALA A 13 19.30 -5.75 7.97
C ALA A 13 19.92 -7.10 7.58
N MET A 14 21.23 -7.17 7.35
CA MET A 14 21.93 -8.43 7.09
C MET A 14 21.90 -9.38 8.28
N LYS A 15 22.06 -8.87 9.50
CA LYS A 15 21.93 -9.69 10.73
C LYS A 15 20.52 -10.26 10.87
N GLU A 16 19.49 -9.45 10.63
CA GLU A 16 18.09 -9.88 10.68
C GLU A 16 17.79 -10.93 9.60
N ALA A 17 18.32 -10.76 8.38
CA ALA A 17 18.18 -11.74 7.30
C ALA A 17 18.81 -13.09 7.67
N HIS A 18 20.06 -13.09 8.16
CA HIS A 18 20.72 -14.33 8.60
C HIS A 18 19.98 -15.02 9.75
N ALA A 19 19.41 -14.25 10.69
CA ALA A 19 18.62 -14.81 11.78
C ALA A 19 17.33 -15.48 11.26
N VAL A 20 16.70 -14.92 10.23
CA VAL A 20 15.56 -15.55 9.55
C VAL A 20 15.98 -16.83 8.84
N ASP A 21 17.08 -16.82 8.09
CA ASP A 21 17.59 -18.00 7.38
C ASP A 21 17.89 -19.15 8.34
N GLN A 22 18.54 -18.85 9.48
CA GLN A 22 18.81 -19.83 10.51
C GLN A 22 17.51 -20.42 11.07
N LYS A 23 16.52 -19.57 11.39
CA LYS A 23 15.23 -20.01 11.92
C LYS A 23 14.49 -20.93 10.94
N LEU A 24 14.55 -20.65 9.64
CA LEU A 24 13.94 -21.49 8.61
C LEU A 24 14.70 -22.82 8.45
N ALA A 25 16.02 -22.82 8.55
CA ALA A 25 16.84 -24.02 8.46
C ALA A 25 16.59 -25.02 9.61
N GLU A 26 16.28 -24.51 10.81
CA GLU A 26 15.97 -25.32 11.99
C GLU A 26 14.62 -26.08 11.87
N LYS A 27 13.76 -25.72 10.89
CA LYS A 27 12.47 -26.38 10.58
C LYS A 27 11.58 -26.67 11.81
N GLN A 28 11.61 -25.80 12.80
CA GLN A 28 10.89 -26.01 14.06
C GLN A 28 9.36 -25.87 13.92
N GLU A 29 8.88 -25.14 12.91
CA GLU A 29 7.46 -24.90 12.63
C GLU A 29 7.19 -25.15 11.13
N ASP A 30 6.00 -25.62 10.79
CA ASP A 30 5.56 -25.78 9.40
C ASP A 30 5.28 -24.42 8.73
N GLU A 31 5.34 -24.37 7.40
CA GLU A 31 5.21 -23.12 6.62
C GLU A 31 3.89 -22.39 6.87
N ALA A 32 2.77 -23.11 6.99
CA ALA A 32 1.46 -22.50 7.22
C ALA A 32 1.37 -21.84 8.60
N THR A 33 1.97 -22.45 9.63
CA THR A 33 2.10 -21.83 10.95
C THR A 33 2.96 -20.58 10.90
N LEU A 34 4.09 -20.63 10.17
CA LEU A 34 4.99 -19.48 10.02
C LEU A 34 4.33 -18.32 9.28
N GLU A 35 3.60 -18.58 8.19
CA GLU A 35 2.88 -17.56 7.42
C GLU A 35 1.82 -16.86 8.27
N ASN A 36 1.06 -17.61 9.08
CA ASN A 36 0.06 -17.03 9.97
C ASN A 36 0.68 -16.21 11.11
N LYS A 37 1.81 -16.67 11.65
CA LYS A 37 2.46 -16.05 12.81
C LYS A 37 3.34 -14.85 12.41
N TRP A 38 4.00 -14.95 11.27
CA TRP A 38 4.98 -13.99 10.75
C TRP A 38 4.79 -13.77 9.24
N PRO A 39 3.69 -13.13 8.82
CA PRO A 39 3.35 -12.97 7.40
C PRO A 39 4.38 -12.17 6.58
N PHE A 40 5.31 -11.48 7.24
CA PHE A 40 6.38 -10.72 6.61
C PHE A 40 7.77 -11.19 7.07
N LEU A 41 7.92 -12.45 7.48
CA LEU A 41 9.21 -13.00 7.89
C LEU A 41 10.24 -12.88 6.76
N GLY A 42 11.32 -12.12 7.01
CA GLY A 42 12.38 -11.88 6.02
C GLY A 42 12.03 -10.92 4.88
N VAL A 43 10.84 -10.29 4.90
CA VAL A 43 10.45 -9.34 3.86
C VAL A 43 11.14 -7.99 4.09
N PRO A 44 11.90 -7.47 3.11
CA PRO A 44 12.54 -6.17 3.24
C PRO A 44 11.49 -5.06 3.26
N LEU A 45 11.64 -4.13 4.21
CA LEU A 45 10.73 -3.03 4.45
C LEU A 45 11.47 -1.70 4.61
N THR A 46 10.83 -0.62 4.21
CA THR A 46 11.31 0.76 4.41
C THR A 46 10.33 1.54 5.27
N VAL A 47 10.85 2.53 6.00
CA VAL A 47 10.05 3.36 6.91
C VAL A 47 10.36 4.80 6.58
N LYS A 48 9.29 5.58 6.37
CA LYS A 48 9.38 7.01 6.20
C LYS A 48 10.11 7.64 7.38
N GLU A 49 11.18 8.36 7.10
CA GLU A 49 11.90 9.13 8.11
C GLU A 49 11.11 10.39 8.53
N ALA A 50 11.34 10.85 9.76
CA ALA A 50 10.63 11.97 10.37
C ALA A 50 10.96 13.34 9.74
N PHE A 51 12.11 13.47 9.08
CA PHE A 51 12.45 14.69 8.35
C PHE A 51 11.68 14.75 7.02
N GLN A 52 11.04 15.89 6.77
CA GLN A 52 10.18 16.11 5.61
C GLN A 52 10.97 16.05 4.29
N LEU A 53 11.14 14.86 3.72
CA LEU A 53 11.38 14.66 2.30
C LEU A 53 10.06 14.32 1.63
N GLN A 54 9.59 15.19 0.74
CA GLN A 54 8.40 14.92 -0.06
C GLN A 54 8.65 13.68 -0.94
N GLY A 55 7.90 12.61 -0.72
CA GLY A 55 7.87 11.46 -1.61
C GLY A 55 8.92 10.37 -1.40
N GLY A 56 9.80 10.46 -0.39
CA GLY A 56 10.90 9.50 -0.19
C GLY A 56 10.46 8.03 -0.13
N GLU A 57 9.42 7.72 0.66
CA GLU A 57 8.91 6.35 0.75
C GLU A 57 8.22 5.89 -0.55
N GLY A 58 7.46 6.79 -1.18
CA GLY A 58 6.75 6.50 -2.42
C GLY A 58 7.68 6.22 -3.60
N CYS A 59 8.75 7.00 -3.74
CA CYS A 59 9.72 6.81 -4.80
C CYS A 59 10.60 5.57 -4.56
N THR A 60 10.92 5.25 -3.30
CA THR A 60 11.68 4.05 -2.91
C THR A 60 10.92 2.76 -3.28
N LEU A 61 9.61 2.71 -3.01
CA LEU A 61 8.76 1.60 -3.43
C LEU A 61 8.60 1.54 -4.95
N ALA A 62 8.35 2.66 -5.62
CA ALA A 62 8.21 2.70 -7.08
C ALA A 62 9.51 2.28 -7.81
N ALA A 63 10.66 2.59 -7.22
CA ALA A 63 11.98 2.20 -7.71
C ALA A 63 12.32 0.72 -7.44
N ALA A 64 11.45 -0.02 -6.77
CA ALA A 64 11.71 -1.39 -6.29
C ALA A 64 12.91 -1.50 -5.34
N CYS A 65 13.22 -0.44 -4.58
CA CYS A 65 14.23 -0.48 -3.52
C CYS A 65 13.72 -1.18 -2.25
N SER A 66 12.40 -1.30 -2.11
CA SER A 66 11.72 -2.04 -1.03
C SER A 66 10.42 -2.65 -1.55
N VAL A 67 9.92 -3.69 -0.86
CA VAL A 67 8.68 -4.38 -1.23
C VAL A 67 7.48 -3.72 -0.54
N ILE A 68 7.65 -3.34 0.72
CA ILE A 68 6.64 -2.71 1.57
C ILE A 68 7.21 -1.50 2.32
N GLY A 69 6.35 -0.53 2.62
CA GLY A 69 6.74 0.75 3.20
C GLY A 69 5.79 1.24 4.28
N VAL A 70 6.31 1.94 5.29
CA VAL A 70 5.51 2.58 6.34
C VAL A 70 5.52 4.08 6.15
N GLY A 71 4.33 4.69 6.07
CA GLY A 71 4.18 6.14 5.96
C GLY A 71 3.41 6.76 7.14
N SER A 72 3.46 8.09 7.21
CA SER A 72 2.65 8.92 8.11
C SER A 72 1.82 9.90 7.29
N ASP A 73 0.55 10.10 7.67
CA ASP A 73 -0.42 10.95 6.96
C ASP A 73 -1.27 11.73 7.97
N ILE A 74 -1.12 13.05 7.93
CA ILE A 74 -2.00 14.03 8.59
C ILE A 74 -2.85 14.78 7.57
N GLY A 75 -2.22 15.24 6.48
CA GLY A 75 -2.84 16.03 5.41
C GLY A 75 -2.72 15.40 4.02
N GLY A 76 -2.43 14.10 3.92
CA GLY A 76 -2.27 13.39 2.64
C GLY A 76 -0.91 12.73 2.44
N SER A 77 -0.02 12.74 3.44
CA SER A 77 1.38 12.34 3.26
C SER A 77 1.64 10.83 3.09
N ILE A 78 0.60 9.99 3.03
CA ILE A 78 0.62 8.62 2.47
C ILE A 78 -0.05 8.63 1.09
N ARG A 79 -1.25 9.20 1.01
CA ARG A 79 -2.10 9.13 -0.19
C ARG A 79 -1.53 9.91 -1.38
N MET A 80 -1.00 11.10 -1.15
CA MET A 80 -0.41 11.96 -2.18
C MET A 80 0.86 11.34 -2.79
N PRO A 81 1.88 10.92 -2.01
CA PRO A 81 3.05 10.28 -2.62
C PRO A 81 2.70 8.93 -3.26
N ALA A 82 1.73 8.19 -2.71
CA ALA A 82 1.26 6.96 -3.36
C ALA A 82 0.65 7.26 -4.75
N PHE A 83 -0.20 8.28 -4.83
CA PHE A 83 -0.80 8.76 -6.07
C PHE A 83 0.27 9.21 -7.09
N PHE A 84 1.21 10.06 -6.69
CA PHE A 84 2.24 10.59 -7.61
C PHE A 84 3.25 9.54 -8.08
N ASN A 85 3.50 8.49 -7.29
CA ASN A 85 4.45 7.42 -7.64
C ASN A 85 3.76 6.17 -8.22
N GLY A 86 2.44 6.17 -8.36
CA GLY A 86 1.69 5.04 -8.92
C GLY A 86 1.76 3.77 -8.07
N ILE A 87 1.73 3.92 -6.74
CA ILE A 87 1.70 2.82 -5.77
C ILE A 87 0.45 2.91 -4.89
N PHE A 88 0.22 1.91 -4.06
CA PHE A 88 -0.89 1.89 -3.12
C PHE A 88 -0.44 2.41 -1.75
N GLY A 89 -1.30 3.20 -1.10
CA GLY A 89 -1.07 3.70 0.24
C GLY A 89 -2.39 3.83 1.00
N HIS A 90 -2.43 3.30 2.22
CA HIS A 90 -3.63 3.32 3.05
C HIS A 90 -3.41 4.17 4.30
N LYS A 91 -4.24 5.20 4.46
CA LYS A 91 -4.37 5.94 5.72
C LYS A 91 -5.51 5.31 6.55
N PRO A 92 -5.21 4.55 7.61
CA PRO A 92 -6.26 3.92 8.41
C PRO A 92 -7.09 4.97 9.18
N SER A 93 -8.17 4.51 9.80
CA SER A 93 -8.92 5.31 10.76
C SER A 93 -8.03 5.70 11.95
N PRO A 94 -8.15 6.94 12.47
CA PRO A 94 -7.35 7.39 13.61
C PRO A 94 -7.43 6.44 14.82
N GLY A 95 -6.26 6.15 15.38
CA GLY A 95 -6.08 5.25 16.52
C GLY A 95 -6.22 3.76 16.24
N VAL A 96 -6.35 3.32 14.97
CA VAL A 96 -6.27 1.89 14.63
C VAL A 96 -4.83 1.40 14.73
N VAL A 97 -3.90 2.16 14.15
CA VAL A 97 -2.46 1.92 14.26
C VAL A 97 -1.90 2.86 15.33
N PRO A 98 -1.16 2.36 16.35
CA PRO A 98 -0.52 3.21 17.33
C PRO A 98 0.49 4.17 16.67
N ASN A 99 0.42 5.46 17.01
CA ASN A 99 1.38 6.47 16.53
C ASN A 99 2.61 6.64 17.45
N LYS A 100 2.82 5.73 18.41
CA LYS A 100 3.96 5.80 19.33
C LYS A 100 5.27 5.72 18.54
N GLY A 101 6.18 6.65 18.80
CA GLY A 101 7.46 6.75 18.09
C GLY A 101 7.44 7.63 16.84
N GLN A 102 6.28 8.18 16.44
CA GLN A 102 6.21 9.21 15.40
C GLN A 102 6.91 10.50 15.87
N PHE A 103 7.65 11.13 14.96
CA PHE A 103 8.30 12.42 15.18
C PHE A 103 8.02 13.37 14.00
N PRO A 104 7.73 14.66 14.24
CA PRO A 104 7.40 15.22 15.55
C PRO A 104 6.14 14.57 16.14
N MET A 105 6.02 14.61 17.46
CA MET A 105 4.82 14.11 18.12
C MET A 105 3.63 15.02 17.80
N ALA A 106 2.52 14.45 17.37
CA ALA A 106 1.29 15.21 17.20
C ALA A 106 0.81 15.75 18.55
N VAL A 107 0.35 17.00 18.56
CA VAL A 107 -0.19 17.65 19.76
C VAL A 107 -1.54 18.32 19.45
N GLY A 108 -2.45 18.28 20.42
CA GLY A 108 -3.76 18.90 20.32
C GLY A 108 -4.58 18.34 19.15
N GLY A 109 -5.16 19.22 18.32
CA GLY A 109 -6.02 18.80 17.21
C GLY A 109 -5.34 17.87 16.18
N GLN A 110 -4.01 17.89 16.08
CA GLN A 110 -3.26 17.03 15.14
C GLN A 110 -3.41 15.54 15.45
N GLU A 111 -3.63 15.17 16.73
CA GLU A 111 -3.78 13.78 17.16
C GLU A 111 -5.01 13.11 16.52
N LEU A 112 -6.02 13.91 16.16
CA LEU A 112 -7.24 13.43 15.48
C LEU A 112 -6.99 13.08 14.01
N PHE A 113 -5.95 13.64 13.40
CA PHE A 113 -5.68 13.49 11.97
C PHE A 113 -4.49 12.58 11.69
N GLN A 114 -3.47 12.61 12.57
CA GLN A 114 -2.24 11.84 12.38
C GLN A 114 -2.51 10.34 12.38
N CYS A 115 -2.14 9.69 11.29
CA CYS A 115 -2.21 8.23 11.14
C CYS A 115 -0.90 7.69 10.58
N THR A 116 -0.48 6.53 11.08
CA THR A 116 0.58 5.70 10.47
C THR A 116 -0.09 4.61 9.65
N GLY A 117 0.44 4.29 8.46
CA GLY A 117 -0.20 3.32 7.58
C GLY A 117 0.70 2.71 6.52
N PRO A 118 0.26 1.61 5.88
CA PRO A 118 1.05 0.86 4.92
C PRO A 118 1.07 1.51 3.53
N MET A 119 2.19 1.30 2.82
CA MET A 119 2.42 1.65 1.43
C MET A 119 3.03 0.43 0.72
N CYS A 120 2.58 0.10 -0.48
CA CYS A 120 3.02 -1.09 -1.20
C CYS A 120 2.76 -0.97 -2.71
N ARG A 121 3.39 -1.85 -3.51
CA ARG A 121 3.19 -1.88 -4.97
C ARG A 121 1.92 -2.61 -5.40
N TYR A 122 1.40 -3.51 -4.58
CA TYR A 122 0.20 -4.28 -4.88
C TYR A 122 -0.86 -4.07 -3.80
N ALA A 123 -2.12 -3.90 -4.22
CA ALA A 123 -3.23 -3.62 -3.30
C ALA A 123 -3.46 -4.73 -2.27
N GLU A 124 -3.20 -5.99 -2.66
CA GLU A 124 -3.31 -7.17 -1.79
C GLU A 124 -2.38 -7.15 -0.59
N ASP A 125 -1.25 -6.42 -0.66
CA ASP A 125 -0.30 -6.30 0.45
C ASP A 125 -0.78 -5.34 1.55
N LEU A 126 -1.74 -4.44 1.26
CA LEU A 126 -2.22 -3.45 2.23
C LEU A 126 -2.91 -4.10 3.43
N ALA A 127 -3.74 -5.11 3.19
CA ALA A 127 -4.52 -5.78 4.23
C ALA A 127 -3.64 -6.55 5.24
N PRO A 128 -2.75 -7.46 4.82
CA PRO A 128 -1.84 -8.15 5.75
C PRO A 128 -0.93 -7.15 6.47
N MET A 129 -0.44 -6.12 5.78
CA MET A 129 0.42 -5.11 6.41
C MET A 129 -0.34 -4.31 7.47
N LEU A 130 -1.57 -3.90 7.19
CA LEU A 130 -2.42 -3.22 8.17
C LEU A 130 -2.74 -4.11 9.38
N LYS A 131 -2.98 -5.41 9.19
CA LYS A 131 -3.20 -6.36 10.31
C LYS A 131 -2.01 -6.39 11.26
N VAL A 132 -0.79 -6.45 10.72
CA VAL A 132 0.45 -6.43 11.51
C VAL A 132 0.64 -5.09 12.22
N MET A 133 0.46 -3.97 11.50
CA MET A 133 0.67 -2.64 12.06
C MET A 133 -0.37 -2.26 13.12
N ALA A 134 -1.63 -2.68 12.97
CA ALA A 134 -2.70 -2.32 13.88
C ALA A 134 -2.57 -3.01 15.25
N GLY A 135 -1.92 -4.17 15.32
CA GLY A 135 -1.80 -4.96 16.56
C GLY A 135 -3.17 -5.15 17.23
N PRO A 136 -3.33 -4.87 18.53
CA PRO A 136 -4.63 -4.97 19.21
C PRO A 136 -5.75 -4.09 18.61
N GLY A 137 -5.39 -3.00 17.92
CA GLY A 137 -6.32 -2.09 17.26
C GLY A 137 -7.05 -2.73 16.07
N ILE A 138 -6.59 -3.88 15.58
CA ILE A 138 -7.23 -4.62 14.49
C ILE A 138 -8.68 -5.00 14.79
N LYS A 139 -9.02 -5.18 16.08
CA LYS A 139 -10.39 -5.49 16.56
C LYS A 139 -11.41 -4.39 16.23
N ARG A 140 -10.95 -3.17 15.93
CA ARG A 140 -11.79 -2.05 15.50
C ARG A 140 -12.19 -2.16 14.02
N LEU A 141 -11.51 -3.02 13.26
CA LEU A 141 -11.74 -3.26 11.84
C LEU A 141 -12.36 -4.64 11.61
N LYS A 142 -13.10 -4.76 10.51
CA LYS A 142 -13.72 -6.00 10.05
C LYS A 142 -13.11 -6.43 8.71
N LEU A 143 -11.78 -6.59 8.68
CA LEU A 143 -11.05 -6.83 7.42
C LEU A 143 -11.36 -8.19 6.79
N ASP A 144 -11.70 -9.20 7.59
CA ASP A 144 -11.98 -10.56 7.13
C ASP A 144 -13.45 -10.81 6.82
N THR A 145 -14.32 -9.82 7.02
CA THR A 145 -15.73 -9.93 6.64
C THR A 145 -15.84 -9.92 5.12
N LYS A 146 -16.34 -11.02 4.55
CA LYS A 146 -16.67 -11.07 3.12
C LYS A 146 -17.75 -10.04 2.80
N VAL A 147 -17.51 -9.23 1.78
CA VAL A 147 -18.46 -8.21 1.31
C VAL A 147 -18.80 -8.48 -0.14
N HIS A 148 -20.09 -8.49 -0.47
CA HIS A 148 -20.52 -8.58 -1.86
C HIS A 148 -20.47 -7.19 -2.50
N LEU A 149 -19.67 -7.06 -3.57
CA LEU A 149 -19.49 -5.78 -4.26
C LEU A 149 -20.80 -5.18 -4.83
N LYS A 150 -21.81 -6.01 -5.08
CA LYS A 150 -23.14 -5.57 -5.54
C LYS A 150 -23.92 -4.77 -4.48
N ASP A 151 -23.61 -4.98 -3.21
CA ASP A 151 -24.30 -4.33 -2.09
C ASP A 151 -23.64 -2.99 -1.73
N LEU A 152 -22.46 -2.70 -2.29
CA LEU A 152 -21.72 -1.46 -2.07
C LEU A 152 -22.32 -0.30 -2.86
N LYS A 153 -22.54 0.82 -2.19
CA LYS A 153 -22.89 2.10 -2.80
C LYS A 153 -21.62 2.93 -2.97
N PHE A 154 -21.29 3.27 -4.20
CA PHE A 154 -20.14 4.11 -4.53
C PHE A 154 -20.58 5.56 -4.68
N TYR A 155 -19.95 6.44 -3.91
CA TYR A 155 -20.09 7.89 -4.02
C TYR A 155 -18.74 8.47 -4.46
N TRP A 156 -18.77 9.46 -5.34
CA TRP A 156 -17.58 10.14 -5.82
C TRP A 156 -17.86 11.63 -5.96
N MET A 157 -16.78 12.41 -6.02
CA MET A 157 -16.81 13.86 -6.12
C MET A 157 -15.70 14.29 -7.07
N GLU A 158 -16.02 15.16 -8.04
CA GLU A 158 -15.05 15.69 -9.02
C GLU A 158 -14.31 16.92 -8.49
N HIS A 159 -14.97 17.69 -7.63
CA HIS A 159 -14.47 18.96 -7.10
C HIS A 159 -14.85 19.13 -5.64
N ASP A 160 -14.01 19.79 -4.87
CA ASP A 160 -14.21 20.11 -3.45
C ASP A 160 -15.26 21.21 -3.19
N GLY A 161 -16.01 21.63 -4.21
CA GLY A 161 -16.97 22.73 -4.12
C GLY A 161 -16.38 24.11 -4.45
N GLY A 162 -15.12 24.19 -4.89
CA GLY A 162 -14.51 25.44 -5.36
C GLY A 162 -13.84 26.24 -4.25
N SER A 163 -13.06 25.55 -3.40
CA SER A 163 -12.27 26.22 -2.35
C SER A 163 -11.32 27.26 -2.94
N PHE A 164 -11.28 28.46 -2.36
CA PHE A 164 -10.34 29.50 -2.77
C PHE A 164 -8.87 29.14 -2.47
N LEU A 165 -8.64 28.14 -1.62
CA LEU A 165 -7.31 27.67 -1.23
C LEU A 165 -6.76 26.57 -2.15
N MET A 166 -7.58 26.04 -3.06
CA MET A 166 -7.19 24.93 -3.93
C MET A 166 -7.38 25.29 -5.40
N SER A 167 -6.43 24.84 -6.22
CA SER A 167 -6.59 24.89 -7.67
C SER A 167 -7.67 23.90 -8.12
N LYS A 168 -8.25 24.16 -9.29
CA LYS A 168 -9.20 23.21 -9.90
C LYS A 168 -8.49 21.89 -10.18
N VAL A 169 -9.23 20.79 -10.01
CA VAL A 169 -8.78 19.46 -10.42
C VAL A 169 -8.61 19.45 -11.94
N ASP A 170 -7.48 18.90 -12.39
CA ASP A 170 -7.15 18.79 -13.81
C ASP A 170 -8.16 17.90 -14.56
N GLN A 171 -8.45 18.24 -15.82
CA GLN A 171 -9.42 17.51 -16.63
C GLN A 171 -9.02 16.05 -16.85
N ASP A 172 -7.73 15.75 -17.00
CA ASP A 172 -7.25 14.39 -17.18
C ASP A 172 -7.50 13.52 -15.95
N LEU A 173 -7.40 14.12 -14.75
CA LEU A 173 -7.71 13.44 -13.50
C LEU A 173 -9.20 13.14 -13.36
N ILE A 174 -10.06 14.08 -13.77
CA ILE A 174 -11.52 13.87 -13.80
C ILE A 174 -11.88 12.75 -14.79
N LEU A 175 -11.28 12.75 -15.97
CA LEU A 175 -11.49 11.70 -16.98
C LEU A 175 -11.00 10.34 -16.49
N ALA A 176 -9.83 10.28 -15.83
CA ALA A 176 -9.32 9.06 -15.23
C ALA A 176 -10.27 8.52 -14.15
N GLN A 177 -10.76 9.38 -13.26
CA GLN A 177 -11.73 9.02 -12.24
C GLN A 177 -13.04 8.49 -12.85
N LYS A 178 -13.58 9.16 -13.87
CA LYS A 178 -14.78 8.72 -14.60
C LYS A 178 -14.61 7.34 -15.23
N LYS A 179 -13.44 7.07 -15.82
CA LYS A 179 -13.13 5.73 -16.37
C LYS A 179 -13.18 4.64 -15.31
N VAL A 180 -12.69 4.90 -14.10
CA VAL A 180 -12.74 3.93 -12.98
C VAL A 180 -14.18 3.68 -12.52
N ILE A 181 -14.99 4.73 -12.42
CA ILE A 181 -16.39 4.62 -11.99
C ILE A 181 -17.23 3.83 -13.01
N LEU A 182 -17.04 4.11 -14.29
CA LEU A 182 -17.78 3.45 -15.38
C LEU A 182 -17.33 2.00 -15.58
N ASN A 183 -16.02 1.73 -15.44
CA ASN A 183 -15.48 0.37 -15.53
C ASN A 183 -15.52 -0.32 -14.17
N LYS A 184 -16.68 -0.90 -13.82
CA LYS A 184 -16.85 -1.79 -12.63
C LYS A 184 -15.83 -2.94 -12.54
N ILE A 185 -15.07 -3.22 -13.60
CA ILE A 185 -13.99 -4.22 -13.66
C ILE A 185 -12.78 -3.82 -12.80
N CYS A 186 -12.39 -2.54 -12.73
CA CYS A 186 -11.29 -2.10 -11.86
C CYS A 186 -11.58 -2.37 -10.37
N LEU A 187 -12.85 -2.30 -9.98
CA LEU A 187 -13.30 -2.63 -8.62
C LEU A 187 -13.27 -4.14 -8.33
N ARG A 188 -13.40 -5.00 -9.35
CA ARG A 188 -13.28 -6.46 -9.18
C ARG A 188 -11.85 -6.92 -8.95
N ILE A 189 -10.86 -6.29 -9.58
CA ILE A 189 -9.45 -6.70 -9.51
C ILE A 189 -8.86 -6.49 -8.11
N ILE A 190 -9.32 -5.49 -7.36
CA ILE A 190 -8.82 -5.18 -6.00
C ILE A 190 -9.25 -6.25 -4.97
N PHE A 191 -10.31 -7.03 -5.23
CA PHE A 191 -10.90 -7.95 -4.24
C PHE A 191 -10.93 -9.43 -4.67
N SER A 192 -10.43 -9.79 -5.86
CA SER A 192 -10.64 -11.12 -6.45
C SER A 192 -9.46 -12.11 -6.32
N GLN A 193 -8.48 -11.88 -5.44
CA GLN A 193 -7.47 -12.91 -5.13
C GLN A 193 -8.03 -13.98 -4.18
N GLY A 194 -9.02 -14.74 -4.67
CA GLY A 194 -9.62 -15.86 -3.96
C GLY A 194 -10.40 -16.84 -4.85
N ASP A 195 -10.83 -16.41 -6.05
CA ASP A 195 -11.54 -17.29 -6.98
C ASP A 195 -10.73 -17.46 -8.27
N ALA A 196 -10.02 -18.58 -8.36
CA ALA A 196 -9.37 -19.05 -9.57
C ALA A 196 -10.41 -19.50 -10.61
N ILE A 197 -11.16 -18.58 -11.22
CA ILE A 197 -11.92 -18.81 -12.45
C ILE A 197 -11.82 -17.57 -13.35
N LEU A 198 -10.71 -17.45 -14.07
CA LEU A 198 -10.58 -16.56 -15.21
C LEU A 198 -11.46 -17.13 -16.36
N ASN A 199 -12.58 -16.47 -16.62
CA ASN A 199 -13.52 -16.76 -17.71
C ASN A 199 -12.85 -16.51 -19.08
N PRO A 200 -13.07 -17.32 -20.15
CA PRO A 200 -12.31 -17.27 -21.41
C PRO A 200 -12.59 -16.06 -22.33
N LEU A 201 -13.35 -15.06 -21.88
CA LEU A 201 -13.79 -13.92 -22.69
C LEU A 201 -12.69 -12.88 -22.99
N LEU A 202 -11.48 -13.04 -22.45
CA LEU A 202 -10.32 -12.18 -22.75
C LEU A 202 -9.73 -12.39 -24.15
N HIS A 203 -10.22 -13.37 -24.93
CA HIS A 203 -9.70 -13.69 -26.27
C HIS A 203 -10.28 -12.88 -27.44
N PHE A 204 -11.21 -11.95 -27.22
CA PHE A 204 -11.99 -11.34 -28.33
C PHE A 204 -11.78 -9.84 -28.64
N LEU A 205 -10.78 -9.16 -28.06
CA LEU A 205 -10.52 -7.75 -28.37
C LEU A 205 -9.07 -7.54 -28.83
N PRO A 206 -8.77 -7.63 -30.15
CA PRO A 206 -7.40 -7.65 -30.65
C PRO A 206 -6.74 -6.26 -30.75
N ASN A 207 -7.40 -5.16 -30.38
CA ASN A 207 -6.86 -3.80 -30.55
C ASN A 207 -7.25 -2.83 -29.42
N ILE A 208 -6.83 -3.10 -28.18
CA ILE A 208 -6.83 -2.07 -27.14
C ILE A 208 -5.42 -1.92 -26.58
N SER A 209 -4.72 -0.90 -27.06
CA SER A 209 -3.56 -0.31 -26.39
C SER A 209 -4.03 0.39 -25.11
N VAL A 210 -4.22 -0.39 -24.03
CA VAL A 210 -4.53 0.15 -22.71
C VAL A 210 -3.24 0.70 -22.10
N LEU A 211 -3.04 2.01 -22.22
CA LEU A 211 -2.19 2.76 -21.31
C LEU A 211 -2.81 2.71 -19.90
N ALA A 212 -2.38 1.71 -19.14
CA ALA A 212 -2.77 1.48 -17.75
C ALA A 212 -2.06 2.50 -16.85
N TYR A 213 -2.74 3.59 -16.52
CA TYR A 213 -2.29 4.57 -15.54
C TYR A 213 -2.84 4.20 -14.15
N GLY A 214 -1.93 3.90 -13.21
CA GLY A 214 -2.19 3.86 -11.77
C GLY A 214 -2.52 2.51 -11.12
N ILE A 215 -2.74 1.44 -11.89
CA ILE A 215 -2.87 0.07 -11.36
C ILE A 215 -1.98 -0.83 -12.21
N LYS A 216 -0.76 -1.10 -11.72
CA LYS A 216 0.22 -1.93 -12.41
C LYS A 216 0.03 -3.38 -11.98
N VAL A 217 -0.69 -4.17 -12.77
CA VAL A 217 -0.60 -5.65 -12.69
C VAL A 217 0.47 -6.08 -13.69
N PHE A 218 1.73 -6.08 -13.25
CA PHE A 218 2.80 -6.80 -13.95
C PHE A 218 3.01 -8.13 -13.24
N ARG A 219 2.53 -9.21 -13.84
CA ARG A 219 2.94 -10.55 -13.48
C ARG A 219 4.27 -10.81 -14.17
N THR A 220 5.38 -10.47 -13.53
CA THR A 220 6.72 -10.89 -13.95
C THR A 220 7.37 -11.66 -12.82
N TYR A 221 7.47 -12.98 -13.01
CA TYR A 221 8.41 -13.82 -12.29
C TYR A 221 9.83 -13.29 -12.59
N THR A 222 10.45 -12.61 -11.64
CA THR A 222 11.88 -12.32 -11.70
C THR A 222 12.51 -12.75 -10.39
N LYS A 223 13.26 -13.85 -10.46
CA LYS A 223 14.32 -14.19 -9.51
C LYS A 223 15.16 -12.92 -9.28
N GLN A 224 15.11 -12.35 -8.08
CA GLN A 224 16.03 -11.28 -7.72
C GLN A 224 17.20 -11.88 -6.95
N PHE A 225 18.37 -11.70 -7.56
CA PHE A 225 19.68 -11.97 -7.01
C PHE A 225 20.00 -11.00 -5.89
N TRP A 226 20.64 -11.52 -4.84
CA TRP A 226 21.26 -10.77 -3.75
C TRP A 226 22.50 -10.02 -4.28
N VAL A 227 22.63 -8.74 -3.92
CA VAL A 227 23.91 -8.00 -3.90
C VAL A 227 24.09 -7.45 -2.50
#